data_AF-A0A522WXS9-F1
#
_entry.id   AF-A0A522WXS9-F1
#
_cell.length_a   1.000
_cell.length_b   1.000
_cell.length_c   1.000
_cell.angle_alpha   90.00
_cell.angle_beta   90.00
_cell.angle_gamma   90.00
#
_symmetry.space_group_name_H-M   'P 1'
#
loop_
_entity.id
_entity.type
_entity.pdbx_description
1 polymer ?
#
loop_
_entity_poly.entity_id
_entity_poly.type
_entity_poly.pdbx_seq_one_letter_code
_entity_poly.pdbx_strand_id
1 'polypeptide(L)'
;MTMAKRIPLTAVQKAEMALATAQAAYDPAEAEWQAAMEWSRFLGKAFDLLLDRHTDIGRRLNMAFKAVSQGVAPHEDIDALWAKEKAARNELQGLMACRRASNIRQNLAYKAVRSTGDRVDRAYSALDRANRRAAA
;
A
#
# COMPACT_ATOMS: atom_id res chain seq x y z
N MET A 1 -37.97 42.22 -1.44
CA MET A 1 -37.36 40.93 -1.06
C MET A 1 -37.96 39.84 -1.94
N THR A 2 -37.34 39.55 -3.08
CA THR A 2 -37.78 38.50 -4.00
C THR A 2 -37.30 37.16 -3.46
N MET A 3 -38.21 36.33 -2.94
CA MET A 3 -37.90 34.94 -2.61
C MET A 3 -37.59 34.19 -3.91
N ALA A 4 -36.34 33.81 -4.10
CA ALA A 4 -35.94 32.94 -5.20
C ALA A 4 -36.66 31.58 -5.03
N LYS A 5 -37.59 31.27 -5.93
CA LYS A 5 -38.22 29.94 -6.02
C LYS A 5 -37.12 28.91 -6.31
N ARG A 6 -36.87 27.99 -5.38
CA ARG A 6 -36.05 26.79 -5.65
C ARG A 6 -36.73 25.97 -6.73
N ILE A 7 -36.14 25.93 -7.92
CA ILE A 7 -36.55 25.02 -8.98
C ILE A 7 -36.18 23.60 -8.53
N PRO A 8 -37.13 22.66 -8.42
CA PRO A 8 -36.84 21.30 -8.01
C PRO A 8 -36.02 20.59 -9.11
N LEU A 9 -34.95 19.90 -8.70
CA LEU A 9 -34.13 19.10 -9.62
C LEU A 9 -34.92 17.93 -10.19
N THR A 10 -34.69 17.65 -11.48
CA THR A 10 -35.21 16.46 -12.16
C THR A 10 -34.55 15.18 -11.60
N ALA A 11 -35.14 14.02 -11.90
CA ALA A 11 -34.56 12.74 -11.52
C ALA A 11 -33.16 12.52 -12.13
N VAL A 12 -32.95 12.99 -13.38
CA VAL A 12 -31.66 12.95 -14.07
C VAL A 12 -30.64 13.82 -13.35
N GLN A 13 -30.97 15.08 -13.07
CA GLN A 13 -30.06 16.00 -12.37
C GLN A 13 -29.65 15.49 -10.98
N LYS A 14 -30.60 14.88 -10.24
CA LYS A 14 -30.30 14.25 -8.94
C LYS A 14 -29.34 13.07 -9.10
N ALA A 15 -29.50 12.25 -10.15
CA ALA A 15 -28.65 11.10 -10.39
C ALA A 15 -27.24 11.51 -10.87
N GLU A 16 -27.12 12.56 -11.69
CA GLU A 16 -25.84 13.15 -12.10
C GLU A 16 -25.07 13.70 -10.89
N MET A 17 -25.75 14.43 -10.01
CA MET A 17 -25.14 14.91 -8.76
C MET A 17 -24.68 13.76 -7.85
N ALA A 18 -25.48 12.69 -7.74
CA ALA A 18 -25.12 11.51 -6.96
C ALA A 18 -23.89 10.79 -7.54
N LEU A 19 -23.80 10.70 -8.87
CA LEU A 19 -22.63 10.13 -9.55
C LEU A 19 -21.39 10.99 -9.34
N ALA A 20 -21.48 12.31 -9.52
CA ALA A 20 -20.37 13.23 -9.27
C ALA A 20 -19.87 13.13 -7.82
N THR A 21 -20.79 13.03 -6.85
CA THR A 21 -20.46 12.86 -5.44
C THR A 21 -19.76 11.51 -5.16
N ALA A 22 -20.23 10.44 -5.79
CA ALA A 22 -19.62 9.12 -5.66
C ALA A 22 -18.21 9.11 -6.26
N GLN A 23 -18.03 9.72 -7.43
CA GLN A 23 -16.73 9.82 -8.11
C GLN A 23 -15.73 10.64 -7.29
N ALA A 24 -16.16 11.78 -6.74
CA ALA A 24 -15.33 12.62 -5.87
C ALA A 24 -14.82 11.90 -4.61
N ALA A 25 -15.51 10.85 -4.16
CA ALA A 25 -15.05 9.99 -3.07
C ALA A 25 -14.19 8.82 -3.56
N TYR A 26 -14.39 8.36 -4.79
CA TYR A 26 -13.65 7.25 -5.39
C TYR A 26 -12.22 7.65 -5.76
N ASP A 27 -12.05 8.77 -6.46
CA ASP A 27 -10.74 9.23 -6.95
C ASP A 27 -9.65 9.31 -5.86
N PRO A 28 -9.89 9.94 -4.68
CA PRO A 28 -8.89 9.96 -3.62
C PRO A 28 -8.66 8.58 -2.99
N ALA A 29 -9.68 7.72 -2.92
CA ALA A 29 -9.52 6.36 -2.41
C ALA A 29 -8.62 5.53 -3.34
N GLU A 30 -8.80 5.66 -4.65
CA GLU A 30 -7.99 4.98 -5.67
C GLU A 30 -6.55 5.47 -5.61
N ALA A 31 -6.33 6.79 -5.52
CA ALA A 31 -4.99 7.36 -5.36
C ALA A 31 -4.27 6.83 -4.11
N GLU A 32 -4.95 6.77 -2.96
CA GLU A 32 -4.40 6.21 -1.72
C GLU A 32 -4.09 4.71 -1.83
N TRP A 33 -4.92 3.94 -2.54
CA TRP A 33 -4.66 2.52 -2.78
C TRP A 33 -3.43 2.33 -3.67
N GLN A 34 -3.30 3.10 -4.76
CA GLN A 34 -2.10 3.05 -5.61
C GLN A 34 -0.83 3.44 -4.84
N ALA A 35 -0.88 4.51 -4.03
CA ALA A 35 0.24 4.90 -3.18
C ALA A 35 0.63 3.78 -2.18
N ALA A 36 -0.37 3.10 -1.59
CA ALA A 36 -0.12 1.97 -0.70
C ALA A 36 0.50 0.76 -1.42
N MET A 37 0.11 0.50 -2.68
CA MET A 37 0.70 -0.54 -3.52
C MET A 37 2.17 -0.24 -3.83
N GLU A 38 2.48 1.00 -4.20
CA GLU A 38 3.85 1.44 -4.48
C GLU A 38 4.75 1.33 -3.25
N TRP A 39 4.25 1.77 -2.09
CA TRP A 39 4.97 1.64 -0.84
C TRP A 39 5.27 0.19 -0.47
N SER A 40 4.30 -0.71 -0.66
CA SER A 40 4.48 -2.15 -0.44
C SER A 40 5.56 -2.73 -1.37
N ARG A 41 5.57 -2.33 -2.65
CA ARG A 41 6.63 -2.72 -3.60
C ARG A 41 8.01 -2.22 -3.19
N PHE A 42 8.10 -0.97 -2.74
CA PHE A 42 9.36 -0.39 -2.25
C PHE A 42 9.90 -1.17 -1.04
N LEU A 43 9.04 -1.46 -0.06
CA LEU A 43 9.43 -2.25 1.11
C LEU A 43 9.86 -3.68 0.75
N GLY A 44 9.27 -4.28 -0.28
CA GLY A 44 9.71 -5.57 -0.82
C GLY A 44 11.16 -5.52 -1.31
N LYS A 45 11.49 -4.53 -2.17
CA LYS A 45 12.86 -4.35 -2.67
C LYS A 45 13.87 -4.08 -1.57
N ALA A 46 13.51 -3.23 -0.60
CA ALA A 46 14.36 -2.96 0.56
C ALA A 46 14.61 -4.23 1.38
N PHE A 47 13.63 -5.12 1.47
CA PHE A 47 13.75 -6.37 2.20
C PHE A 47 14.69 -7.34 1.51
N ASP A 48 14.57 -7.48 0.20
CA ASP A 48 15.44 -8.36 -0.58
C ASP A 48 16.90 -7.93 -0.47
N LEU A 49 17.19 -6.62 -0.61
CA LEU A 49 18.54 -6.08 -0.45
C LEU A 49 19.13 -6.34 0.94
N LEU A 50 18.31 -6.20 1.98
CA LEU A 50 18.77 -6.40 3.35
C LEU A 50 18.93 -7.88 3.68
N LEU A 51 18.09 -8.75 3.11
CA LEU A 51 18.22 -10.20 3.21
C LEU A 51 19.50 -10.70 2.53
N ASP A 52 19.84 -10.13 1.37
CA ASP A 52 21.10 -10.41 0.68
C ASP A 52 22.30 -10.01 1.54
N ARG A 53 22.27 -8.82 2.15
CA ARG A 53 23.30 -8.35 3.08
C ARG A 53 23.42 -9.26 4.30
N HIS A 54 22.30 -9.68 4.89
CA HIS A 54 22.30 -10.62 6.03
C HIS A 54 22.91 -11.97 5.64
N THR A 55 22.56 -12.48 4.45
CA THR A 55 23.09 -13.73 3.90
C THR A 55 24.60 -13.67 3.65
N ASP A 56 25.10 -12.55 3.12
CA ASP A 56 26.55 -12.33 2.93
C ASP A 56 27.30 -12.33 4.28
N ILE A 57 26.77 -11.62 5.27
CA ILE A 57 27.36 -11.59 6.62
C ILE A 57 27.39 -13.01 7.22
N GLY A 58 26.29 -13.78 7.08
CA GLY A 58 26.22 -15.16 7.54
C GLY A 58 27.26 -16.07 6.86
N ARG A 59 27.47 -15.90 5.55
CA ARG A 59 28.52 -16.61 4.80
C ARG A 59 29.91 -16.29 5.34
N ARG A 60 30.20 -15.01 5.59
CA ARG A 60 31.50 -14.55 6.11
C ARG A 60 31.77 -15.02 7.53
N LEU A 61 30.76 -14.99 8.40
CA LEU A 61 30.83 -15.59 9.74
C LEU A 61 31.18 -17.08 9.65
N ASN A 62 30.51 -17.83 8.77
CA ASN A 62 30.80 -19.25 8.58
C ASN A 62 32.24 -19.51 8.11
N MET A 63 32.75 -18.68 7.20
CA MET A 63 34.16 -18.74 6.76
C MET A 63 35.12 -18.46 7.92
N ALA A 64 34.85 -17.44 8.74
CA ALA A 64 35.67 -17.11 9.89
C ALA A 64 35.69 -18.24 10.94
N PHE A 65 34.53 -18.82 11.26
CA PHE A 65 34.45 -19.97 12.17
C PHE A 65 35.17 -21.20 11.62
N LYS A 66 35.11 -21.45 10.31
CA LYS A 66 35.85 -22.53 9.67
C LYS A 66 37.36 -22.32 9.74
N ALA A 67 37.84 -21.08 9.60
CA ALA A 67 39.27 -20.79 9.78
C ALA A 67 39.72 -21.10 11.21
N VAL A 68 38.96 -20.62 12.21
CA VAL A 68 39.24 -20.88 13.63
C VAL A 68 39.26 -22.38 13.94
N SER A 69 38.30 -23.16 13.43
CA SER A 69 38.25 -24.61 13.68
C SER A 69 39.40 -25.38 13.03
N GLN A 70 40.05 -24.79 12.03
CA GLN A 70 41.24 -25.32 11.37
C GLN A 70 42.55 -24.82 12.00
N GLY A 71 42.47 -24.03 13.08
CA GLY A 71 43.64 -23.41 13.72
C GLY A 71 44.26 -22.27 12.89
N VAL A 72 43.52 -21.73 11.91
CA VAL A 72 43.94 -20.63 11.05
C VAL A 72 43.33 -19.33 11.55
N ALA A 73 44.11 -18.25 11.58
CA ALA A 73 43.58 -16.93 11.90
C ALA A 73 42.54 -16.50 10.85
N PRO A 74 41.32 -16.09 11.26
CA PRO A 74 40.32 -15.65 10.32
C PRO A 74 40.75 -14.36 9.63
N HIS A 75 40.43 -14.25 8.34
CA HIS A 75 40.75 -13.06 7.54
C HIS A 75 39.98 -11.81 8.02
N GLU A 76 38.80 -12.02 8.61
CA GLU A 76 37.95 -10.97 9.14
C GLU A 76 37.76 -11.14 10.63
N ASP A 77 37.67 -10.01 11.34
CA ASP A 77 37.35 -9.99 12.76
C ASP A 77 35.92 -10.51 13.00
N ILE A 78 35.83 -11.54 13.84
CA ILE A 78 34.58 -12.22 14.20
C ILE A 78 33.66 -11.29 14.99
N ASP A 79 34.20 -10.47 15.90
CA ASP A 79 33.38 -9.57 16.73
C ASP A 79 32.77 -8.46 15.86
N ALA A 80 33.56 -7.91 14.93
CA ALA A 80 33.06 -6.97 13.94
C ALA A 80 31.98 -7.59 13.02
N LEU A 81 32.15 -8.85 12.60
CA LEU A 81 31.13 -9.56 11.81
C LEU A 81 29.84 -9.80 12.61
N TRP A 82 29.94 -10.14 13.89
CA TRP A 82 28.77 -10.28 14.77
C TRP A 82 28.03 -8.97 14.97
N ALA A 83 28.74 -7.86 15.16
CA ALA A 83 28.14 -6.54 15.25
C ALA A 83 27.34 -6.19 13.99
N LYS A 84 27.90 -6.51 12.80
CA LYS A 84 27.21 -6.33 11.51
C LYS A 84 25.97 -7.22 11.39
N GLU A 85 26.04 -8.49 11.81
CA GLU A 85 24.91 -9.42 11.78
C GLU A 85 23.77 -8.92 12.65
N LYS A 86 24.08 -8.52 13.89
CA LYS A 86 23.11 -7.96 14.83
C LYS A 86 22.44 -6.70 14.28
N ALA A 87 23.22 -5.80 13.68
CA ALA A 87 22.67 -4.61 13.03
C ALA A 87 21.72 -4.96 11.88
N ALA A 88 22.13 -5.86 10.97
CA ALA A 88 21.29 -6.29 9.85
C ALA A 88 20.00 -6.97 10.32
N ARG A 89 20.07 -7.78 11.38
CA ARG A 89 18.89 -8.42 11.99
C ARG A 89 17.91 -7.40 12.58
N ASN A 90 18.42 -6.37 13.26
CA ASN A 90 17.59 -5.29 13.79
C ASN A 90 16.91 -4.50 12.66
N GLU A 91 17.64 -4.19 11.59
CA GLU A 91 17.10 -3.55 10.39
C GLU A 91 15.98 -4.42 9.77
N LEU A 92 16.18 -5.75 9.65
CA LEU A 92 15.18 -6.68 9.11
C LEU A 92 13.91 -6.70 9.96
N GLN A 93 14.06 -6.71 11.28
CA GLN A 93 12.93 -6.67 12.20
C GLN A 93 12.11 -5.37 12.05
N GLY A 94 12.80 -4.23 11.96
CA GLY A 94 12.17 -2.93 11.70
C GLY A 94 11.42 -2.93 10.37
N LEU A 95 12.05 -3.43 9.32
CA LEU A 95 11.45 -3.49 7.99
C LEU A 95 10.24 -4.43 7.93
N MET A 96 10.28 -5.56 8.65
CA MET A 96 9.13 -6.45 8.79
C MET A 96 7.96 -5.78 9.51
N ALA A 97 8.23 -4.92 10.50
CA ALA A 97 7.19 -4.10 11.12
C ALA A 97 6.58 -3.10 10.13
N CYS A 98 7.42 -2.42 9.33
CA CYS A 98 6.96 -1.53 8.25
C CYS A 98 6.10 -2.28 7.21
N ARG A 99 6.50 -3.50 6.81
CA ARG A 99 5.72 -4.34 5.88
C ARG A 99 4.36 -4.73 6.44
N ARG A 100 4.29 -5.13 7.72
CA ARG A 100 3.00 -5.41 8.39
C ARG A 100 2.09 -4.18 8.38
N ALA A 101 2.62 -3.02 8.75
CA ALA A 101 1.86 -1.77 8.71
C ALA A 101 1.40 -1.41 7.28
N SER A 102 2.27 -1.60 6.28
CA SER A 102 1.94 -1.36 4.87
C SER A 102 0.83 -2.28 4.38
N ASN A 103 0.84 -3.56 4.74
CA ASN A 103 -0.21 -4.51 4.38
C ASN A 103 -1.55 -4.11 4.99
N ILE A 104 -1.56 -3.62 6.23
CA ILE A 104 -2.78 -3.08 6.87
C ILE A 104 -3.29 -1.87 6.08
N ARG A 105 -2.42 -0.90 5.77
CA ARG A 105 -2.78 0.29 4.98
C ARG A 105 -3.33 -0.09 3.60
N GLN A 106 -2.66 -0.98 2.89
CA GLN A 106 -3.09 -1.48 1.57
C GLN A 106 -4.48 -2.12 1.64
N ASN A 107 -4.74 -2.97 2.64
CA ASN A 107 -6.04 -3.60 2.84
C ASN A 107 -7.16 -2.58 3.15
N LEU A 108 -6.87 -1.56 3.95
CA LEU A 108 -7.83 -0.50 4.26
C LEU A 108 -8.13 0.35 3.04
N ALA A 109 -7.10 0.76 2.29
CA ALA A 109 -7.26 1.53 1.07
C ALA A 109 -8.04 0.75 0.01
N TYR A 110 -7.74 -0.54 -0.18
CA TYR A 110 -8.49 -1.41 -1.08
C TYR A 110 -9.98 -1.51 -0.71
N LYS A 111 -10.29 -1.66 0.59
CA LYS A 111 -11.68 -1.66 1.07
C LYS A 111 -12.38 -0.32 0.80
N ALA A 112 -11.67 0.79 0.95
CA ALA A 112 -12.21 2.12 0.64
C ALA A 112 -12.55 2.24 -0.84
N VAL A 113 -11.61 1.90 -1.74
CA VAL A 113 -11.81 1.86 -3.20
C VAL A 113 -13.00 1.01 -3.58
N ARG A 114 -13.11 -0.19 -3.02
CA ARG A 114 -14.24 -1.09 -3.32
C ARG A 114 -15.57 -0.48 -2.89
N SER A 115 -15.63 0.07 -1.67
CA SER A 115 -16.85 0.68 -1.13
C SER A 115 -17.29 1.91 -1.92
N THR A 116 -16.34 2.75 -2.36
CA THR A 116 -16.63 3.92 -3.18
C THR A 116 -16.95 3.54 -4.62
N GLY A 117 -16.26 2.53 -5.18
CA GLY A 117 -16.55 1.96 -6.51
C GLY A 117 -17.97 1.40 -6.59
N ASP A 118 -18.40 0.62 -5.59
CA ASP A 118 -19.78 0.13 -5.52
C ASP A 118 -20.81 1.28 -5.49
N ARG A 119 -20.45 2.45 -4.91
CA ARG A 119 -21.32 3.63 -4.92
C ARG A 119 -21.36 4.29 -6.30
N VAL A 120 -20.22 4.35 -6.99
CA VAL A 120 -20.12 4.85 -8.37
C VAL A 120 -20.98 3.99 -9.30
N ASP A 121 -20.86 2.67 -9.23
CA ASP A 121 -21.64 1.74 -10.07
C ASP A 121 -23.15 1.87 -9.83
N ARG A 122 -23.56 1.99 -8.56
CA ARG A 122 -24.96 2.24 -8.20
C ARG A 122 -25.47 3.57 -8.73
N ALA A 123 -24.65 4.62 -8.65
CA ALA A 123 -25.00 5.95 -9.13
C ALA A 123 -25.11 5.98 -10.66
N TYR A 124 -24.18 5.35 -11.38
CA TYR A 124 -24.26 5.16 -12.83
C TYR A 124 -25.55 4.44 -13.23
N SER A 125 -25.85 3.32 -12.57
CA SER A 125 -27.07 2.57 -12.83
C SER A 125 -28.35 3.38 -12.58
N ALA A 126 -28.33 4.26 -11.58
CA ALA A 126 -29.45 5.16 -11.28
C ALA A 126 -29.62 6.24 -12.35
N LEU A 127 -28.50 6.83 -12.82
CA LEU A 127 -28.49 7.81 -13.90
C LEU A 127 -29.03 7.21 -15.19
N ASP A 128 -28.56 6.03 -15.56
CA ASP A 128 -29.00 5.29 -16.74
C ASP A 128 -30.52 4.99 -16.69
N ARG A 129 -31.04 4.56 -15.54
CA ARG A 129 -32.50 4.41 -15.34
C ARG A 129 -33.26 5.73 -15.44
N ALA A 130 -32.72 6.83 -14.91
CA ALA A 130 -33.36 8.14 -14.98
C ALA A 130 -33.42 8.65 -16.43
N ASN A 131 -32.34 8.48 -17.20
CA ASN A 131 -32.27 8.83 -18.61
C ASN A 131 -33.28 8.05 -19.45
N ARG A 132 -33.37 6.72 -19.24
CA ARG A 132 -34.39 5.90 -19.92
C ARG A 132 -35.82 6.35 -19.64
N ARG A 133 -36.12 6.74 -18.39
CA ARG A 133 -37.45 7.23 -18.01
C ARG A 133 -37.77 8.62 -18.56
N ALA A 134 -36.76 9.46 -18.74
CA ALA A 134 -36.94 10.78 -19.34
C ALA A 134 -37.13 10.73 -20.86
N ALA A 135 -36.66 9.64 -21.50
CA ALA A 135 -36.78 9.42 -22.94
C ALA A 135 -38.06 8.65 -23.36
N ALA A 136 -38.85 8.16 -22.39
CA ALA A 136 -40.11 7.45 -22.59
C ALA A 136 -41.30 8.37 -22.31
#